data_AF-A0A813H2H6-F1
#
_entry.id   AF-A0A813H2H6-F1
#
_cell.length_a   1.000
_cell.length_b   1.000
_cell.length_c   1.000
_cell.angle_alpha   90.00
_cell.angle_beta   90.00
_cell.angle_gamma   90.00
#
_symmetry.space_group_name_H-M   'P 1'
#
loop_
_entity.id
_entity.type
_entity.pdbx_description
1 polymer ?
#
loop_
_entity_poly.entity_id
_entity_poly.type
_entity_poly.pdbx_seq_one_letter_code
_entity_poly.pdbx_strand_id
1 'polypeptide(L)'
;MALSGTVKSYNPHKGWGFVECNGQDIFLNKKELKGFCVAKDSQLQLTVANGDKGAYATDVTVLVAPAEASYFGEIKSFNQMKGYGFISCEAFPGQDIFVLRSELPGGFGPEGGHCRFKVTTEEKGPSAKEVQLLGAAGNQVQQMKQMMGFGGGYGGGFGGKGGGMPWGPYSGGKGGGKGKSDDNTCWDFKKTGACPRGTECKFQH
;
A
#
# COMPACT_ATOMS: atom_id res chain seq x y z
N MET A 1 25.32 29.43 6.91
CA MET A 1 24.12 30.25 6.65
C MET A 1 23.09 29.32 6.03
N ALA A 2 21.84 29.34 6.51
CA ALA A 2 20.77 28.57 5.89
C ALA A 2 20.39 29.24 4.56
N LEU A 3 20.42 28.45 3.48
CA LEU A 3 20.08 28.84 2.13
C LEU A 3 18.73 28.20 1.76
N SER A 4 17.97 28.85 0.89
CA SER A 4 16.74 28.27 0.37
C SER A 4 17.05 27.46 -0.89
N GLY A 5 16.58 26.23 -0.95
CA GLY A 5 16.75 25.33 -2.09
C GLY A 5 15.43 24.73 -2.55
N THR A 6 15.39 24.34 -3.81
CA THR A 6 14.23 23.66 -4.43
C THR A 6 14.62 22.26 -4.86
N VAL A 7 13.84 21.25 -4.47
CA VAL A 7 14.16 19.85 -4.80
C VAL A 7 14.02 19.60 -6.29
N LYS A 8 15.14 19.34 -6.95
CA LYS A 8 15.18 19.05 -8.40
C LYS A 8 14.79 17.60 -8.68
N SER A 9 15.26 16.68 -7.84
CA SER A 9 14.88 15.28 -7.88
C SER A 9 15.16 14.62 -6.54
N TYR A 10 14.30 13.71 -6.10
CA TYR A 10 14.56 12.88 -4.92
C TYR A 10 14.03 11.49 -5.16
N ASN A 11 14.88 10.48 -4.92
CA ASN A 11 14.48 9.09 -5.03
C ASN A 11 14.27 8.52 -3.63
N PRO A 12 13.02 8.37 -3.16
CA PRO A 12 12.74 7.87 -1.82
C PRO A 12 13.18 6.42 -1.62
N HIS A 13 13.22 5.62 -2.68
CA HIS A 13 13.66 4.22 -2.60
C HIS A 13 15.18 4.12 -2.44
N LYS A 14 15.94 4.99 -3.09
CA LYS A 14 17.41 5.03 -2.93
C LYS A 14 17.85 5.87 -1.72
N GLY A 15 17.00 6.78 -1.25
CA GLY A 15 17.28 7.64 -0.10
C GLY A 15 18.22 8.80 -0.40
N TRP A 16 18.30 9.24 -1.66
CA TRP A 16 19.11 10.39 -2.05
C TRP A 16 18.50 11.13 -3.24
N GLY A 17 18.92 12.38 -3.41
CA GLY A 17 18.46 13.28 -4.47
C GLY A 17 19.36 14.49 -4.64
N PHE A 18 18.85 15.47 -5.38
CA PHE A 18 19.50 16.74 -5.64
C PHE A 18 18.54 17.90 -5.40
N VAL A 19 19.07 18.93 -4.77
CA VAL A 19 18.38 20.19 -4.52
C VAL A 19 19.12 21.28 -5.26
N GLU A 20 18.40 22.08 -6.03
CA GLU A 20 18.97 23.25 -6.67
C GLU A 20 18.95 24.40 -5.66
N CYS A 21 20.13 24.98 -5.40
CA CYS A 21 20.29 26.12 -4.51
C CYS A 21 21.26 27.12 -5.16
N ASN A 22 20.81 28.36 -5.36
CA ASN A 22 21.60 29.42 -6.01
C ASN A 22 22.23 28.99 -7.36
N GLY A 23 21.53 28.18 -8.15
CA GLY A 23 22.03 27.67 -9.44
C GLY A 23 23.06 26.54 -9.34
N GLN A 24 23.31 25.98 -8.15
CA GLN A 24 24.14 24.81 -7.96
C GLN A 24 23.30 23.59 -7.55
N ASP A 25 23.67 22.42 -8.07
CA ASP A 25 23.06 21.15 -7.70
C ASP A 25 23.75 20.62 -6.42
N ILE A 26 23.01 20.65 -5.32
CA ILE A 26 23.46 20.22 -4.00
C ILE A 26 22.97 18.80 -3.74
N PHE A 27 23.86 17.91 -3.34
CA PHE A 27 23.50 16.54 -2.99
C PHE A 27 22.67 16.48 -1.71
N LEU A 28 21.53 15.78 -1.74
CA LEU A 28 20.62 15.60 -0.61
C LEU A 28 20.55 14.13 -0.21
N ASN A 29 20.79 13.86 1.07
CA ASN A 29 20.69 12.52 1.66
C ASN A 29 19.43 12.42 2.54
N LYS A 30 18.78 11.25 2.58
CA LYS A 30 17.63 11.00 3.46
C LYS A 30 17.90 11.30 4.93
N LYS A 31 19.15 11.14 5.38
CA LYS A 31 19.55 11.40 6.77
C LYS A 31 19.37 12.87 7.15
N GLU A 32 19.60 13.79 6.21
CA GLU A 32 19.45 15.23 6.43
C GLU A 32 17.99 15.64 6.51
N LEU A 33 17.10 14.86 5.87
CA LEU A 33 15.67 15.13 5.88
C LEU A 33 15.00 14.86 7.23
N LYS A 34 15.69 14.29 8.23
CA LYS A 34 15.14 14.02 9.57
C LYS A 34 13.75 13.35 9.50
N GLY A 35 13.58 12.38 8.59
CA GLY A 35 12.31 11.68 8.38
C GLY A 35 11.28 12.40 7.50
N PHE A 36 11.55 13.56 6.90
CA PHE A 36 10.64 14.18 5.92
C PHE A 36 10.74 13.50 4.55
N CYS A 37 9.61 13.38 3.85
CA CYS A 37 9.55 12.92 2.47
C CYS A 37 9.32 14.13 1.55
N VAL A 38 10.37 14.51 0.83
CA VAL A 38 10.30 15.61 -0.14
C VAL A 38 9.92 15.11 -1.53
N ALA A 39 9.14 15.93 -2.24
CA ALA A 39 8.80 15.70 -3.64
C ALA A 39 9.61 16.65 -4.55
N LYS A 40 9.50 16.45 -5.87
CA LYS A 40 10.01 17.43 -6.84
C LYS A 40 9.36 18.79 -6.57
N ASP A 41 10.14 19.85 -6.75
CA ASP A 41 9.71 21.25 -6.59
C ASP A 41 9.37 21.65 -5.14
N SER A 42 9.65 20.79 -4.16
CA SER A 42 9.51 21.14 -2.74
C SER A 42 10.56 22.17 -2.33
N GLN A 43 10.13 23.21 -1.61
CA GLN A 43 11.02 24.20 -1.03
C GLN A 43 11.51 23.76 0.35
N LEU A 44 12.80 23.95 0.60
CA LEU A 44 13.44 23.60 1.86
C LEU A 44 14.60 24.55 2.14
N GLN A 45 14.87 24.77 3.43
CA GLN A 45 16.05 25.46 3.92
C GLN A 45 17.14 24.44 4.17
N LEU A 46 18.36 24.72 3.73
CA LEU A 46 19.52 23.85 3.88
C LEU A 46 20.79 24.67 4.04
N THR A 47 21.79 24.14 4.71
CA THR A 47 23.14 24.70 4.67
C THR A 47 23.95 23.92 3.65
N VAL A 48 24.73 24.61 2.81
CA VAL A 48 25.62 23.94 1.86
C VAL A 48 26.99 23.74 2.51
N ALA A 49 27.45 22.50 2.55
CA ALA A 49 28.80 22.14 2.93
C ALA A 49 29.52 21.48 1.74
N ASN A 50 30.84 21.69 1.63
CA ASN A 50 31.64 21.04 0.59
C ASN A 50 32.34 19.82 1.19
N GLY A 51 32.16 18.66 0.56
CA GLY A 51 32.84 17.41 0.92
C GLY A 51 33.64 16.86 -0.25
N ASP A 52 34.28 15.71 -0.05
CA ASP A 52 35.17 15.09 -1.06
C ASP A 52 34.46 14.74 -2.38
N LYS A 53 33.12 14.62 -2.36
CA LYS A 53 32.28 14.29 -3.53
C LYS A 53 31.51 15.49 -4.09
N GLY A 54 31.83 16.70 -3.63
CA GLY A 54 31.15 17.94 -4.03
C GLY A 54 30.27 18.53 -2.93
N ALA A 55 29.48 19.52 -3.31
CA ALA A 55 28.58 20.23 -2.40
C ALA A 55 27.41 19.34 -1.96
N TYR A 56 27.17 19.28 -0.67
CA TYR A 56 26.09 18.51 -0.06
C TYR A 56 25.30 19.37 0.93
N ALA A 57 24.02 19.05 1.07
CA ALA A 57 23.11 19.72 1.96
C ALA A 57 23.34 19.21 3.40
N THR A 58 23.36 20.12 4.36
CA THR A 58 23.40 19.84 5.79
C THR A 58 22.32 20.66 6.50
N ASP A 59 21.82 20.13 7.62
CA ASP A 59 20.79 20.79 8.45
C ASP A 59 19.57 21.21 7.62
N VAL A 60 18.97 20.22 6.95
CA VAL A 60 17.83 20.45 6.07
C VAL A 60 16.54 20.59 6.88
N THR A 61 15.77 21.62 6.55
CA THR A 61 14.45 21.92 7.12
C THR A 61 13.47 22.15 5.99
N VAL A 62 12.45 21.30 5.87
CA VAL A 62 11.46 21.42 4.79
C VAL A 62 10.51 22.58 5.09
N LEU A 63 10.35 23.50 4.14
CA LEU A 63 9.53 24.72 4.27
C LEU A 63 8.09 24.52 3.77
N VAL A 64 7.62 23.27 3.73
CA VAL A 64 6.26 22.95 3.28
C VAL A 64 5.28 23.03 4.46
N ALA A 65 4.02 23.37 4.18
CA ALA A 65 2.97 23.27 5.16
C ALA A 65 2.86 21.81 5.66
N PRO A 66 2.86 21.56 6.99
CA PRO A 66 2.87 20.21 7.55
C PRO A 66 1.65 19.38 7.13
N ALA A 67 0.55 20.03 6.74
CA ALA A 67 -0.68 19.38 6.28
C ALA A 67 -0.52 18.59 4.96
N GLU A 68 0.44 18.96 4.11
CA GLU A 68 0.70 18.29 2.83
C GLU A 68 2.04 17.54 2.81
N ALA A 69 2.83 17.69 3.88
CA ALA A 69 4.09 16.98 4.04
C ALA A 69 3.85 15.47 4.19
N SER A 70 4.59 14.70 3.40
CA SER A 70 4.76 13.27 3.66
C SER A 70 5.95 13.09 4.61
N TYR A 71 5.87 12.09 5.48
CA TYR A 71 6.88 11.73 6.46
C TYR A 71 7.22 10.24 6.32
N PHE A 72 8.45 9.89 6.66
CA PHE A 72 8.92 8.54 6.82
C PHE A 72 9.07 8.24 8.31
N GLY A 73 8.69 7.04 8.69
CA GLY A 73 8.86 6.56 10.04
C GLY A 73 8.89 5.04 10.10
N GLU A 74 8.98 4.55 11.31
CA GLU A 74 9.09 3.14 11.63
C GLU A 74 8.00 2.76 12.62
N ILE A 75 7.31 1.66 12.37
CA ILE A 75 6.26 1.17 13.26
C ILE A 75 6.91 0.64 14.53
N LYS A 76 6.73 1.37 15.63
CA LYS A 76 7.28 1.04 16.95
C LYS A 76 6.49 -0.08 17.61
N SER A 77 5.16 -0.02 17.50
CA SER A 77 4.26 -1.06 17.99
C SER A 77 2.90 -0.95 17.31
N PHE A 78 2.25 -2.08 17.05
CA PHE A 78 0.90 -2.11 16.49
C PHE A 78 0.04 -3.16 17.17
N ASN A 79 -1.08 -2.74 17.77
CA ASN A 79 -1.99 -3.65 18.43
C ASN A 79 -3.18 -3.98 17.52
N GLN A 80 -3.15 -5.18 16.94
CA GLN A 80 -4.22 -5.64 16.03
C GLN A 80 -5.59 -5.78 16.71
N MET A 81 -5.63 -6.15 18.00
CA MET A 81 -6.89 -6.32 18.73
C MET A 81 -7.57 -4.97 18.98
N LYS A 82 -6.80 -3.96 19.35
CA LYS A 82 -7.32 -2.61 19.59
C LYS A 82 -7.48 -1.80 18.30
N GLY A 83 -6.80 -2.21 17.22
CA GLY A 83 -6.87 -1.56 15.92
C GLY A 83 -6.11 -0.23 15.83
N TYR A 84 -5.09 -0.03 16.67
CA TYR A 84 -4.24 1.15 16.62
C TYR A 84 -2.78 0.80 16.94
N GLY A 85 -1.87 1.70 16.59
CA GLY A 85 -0.45 1.60 16.91
C GLY A 85 0.23 2.95 16.97
N PHE A 86 1.55 2.88 17.04
CA PHE A 86 2.43 4.03 17.18
C PHE A 86 3.60 3.92 16.19
N ILE A 87 3.84 5.03 15.49
CA ILE A 87 4.93 5.18 14.54
C ILE A 87 5.96 6.15 15.14
N SER A 88 7.22 5.71 15.16
CA SER A 88 8.35 6.57 15.49
C SER A 88 8.79 7.32 14.24
N CYS A 89 8.98 8.63 14.36
CA CYS A 89 9.42 9.48 13.26
C CYS A 89 10.46 10.48 13.74
N GLU A 90 11.57 10.60 13.00
CA GLU A 90 12.65 11.54 13.33
C GLU A 90 12.22 13.01 13.24
N ALA A 91 11.14 13.31 12.51
CA ALA A 91 10.61 14.66 12.38
C ALA A 91 9.93 15.15 13.67
N PHE A 92 9.49 14.21 14.51
CA PHE A 92 8.82 14.46 15.79
C PHE A 92 9.58 13.74 16.92
N PRO A 93 10.82 14.19 17.25
CA PRO A 93 11.61 13.54 18.27
C PRO A 93 10.89 13.60 19.62
N GLY A 94 10.67 12.44 20.24
CA GLY A 94 10.03 12.33 21.55
C GLY A 94 8.49 12.30 21.52
N GLN A 95 7.86 12.31 20.35
CA GLN A 95 6.40 12.15 20.21
C GLN A 95 6.06 10.98 19.28
N ASP A 96 5.35 9.99 19.80
CA ASP A 96 4.87 8.87 19.02
C ASP A 96 3.66 9.30 18.17
N ILE A 97 3.68 8.97 16.88
CA ILE A 97 2.62 9.34 15.94
C ILE A 97 1.56 8.24 15.97
N PHE A 98 0.32 8.62 16.24
CA PHE A 98 -0.78 7.68 16.34
C PHE A 98 -1.20 7.17 14.95
N VAL A 99 -1.39 5.87 14.81
CA VAL A 99 -1.89 5.28 13.55
C VAL A 99 -3.07 4.35 13.81
N LEU A 100 -4.11 4.46 12.99
CA LEU A 100 -5.27 3.57 13.01
C LEU A 100 -5.10 2.40 12.04
N ARG A 101 -5.72 1.26 12.36
CA ARG A 101 -5.81 0.11 11.46
C ARG A 101 -6.38 0.49 10.09
N SER A 102 -7.34 1.42 10.06
CA SER A 102 -7.99 1.88 8.83
C SER A 102 -7.05 2.65 7.90
N GLU A 103 -6.01 3.28 8.45
CA GLU A 103 -5.01 4.04 7.69
C GLU A 103 -3.87 3.15 7.18
N LEU A 104 -3.73 1.94 7.73
CA LEU A 104 -2.72 0.97 7.32
C LEU A 104 -3.21 0.10 6.16
N PRO A 105 -2.34 -0.17 5.17
CA PRO A 105 -2.71 -1.03 4.05
C PRO A 105 -2.90 -2.45 4.58
N GLY A 106 -4.07 -3.05 4.32
CA GLY A 106 -4.42 -4.38 4.82
C GLY A 106 -4.66 -4.45 6.33
N GLY A 107 -4.66 -3.32 7.04
CA GLY A 107 -4.88 -3.26 8.49
C GLY A 107 -3.81 -3.96 9.32
N PHE A 108 -2.62 -4.13 8.76
CA PHE A 108 -1.49 -4.80 9.40
C PHE A 108 -0.28 -3.87 9.38
N GLY A 109 0.30 -3.63 10.55
CA GLY A 109 1.53 -2.87 10.72
C GLY A 109 2.61 -3.76 11.35
N PRO A 110 3.60 -4.27 10.60
CA PRO A 110 4.69 -5.03 11.19
C PRO A 110 5.58 -4.12 12.04
N GLU A 111 5.95 -4.58 13.23
CA GLU A 111 6.90 -3.88 14.09
C GLU A 111 8.28 -3.81 13.41
N GLY A 112 8.94 -2.66 13.47
CA GLY A 112 10.16 -2.38 12.71
C GLY A 112 9.92 -2.09 11.22
N GLY A 113 8.66 -2.06 10.78
CA GLY A 113 8.31 -1.77 9.40
C GLY A 113 8.51 -0.30 9.04
N HIS A 114 9.32 -0.02 8.03
CA HIS A 114 9.41 1.31 7.45
C HIS A 114 8.13 1.65 6.69
N CYS A 115 7.62 2.85 6.93
CA CYS A 115 6.41 3.35 6.29
C CYS A 115 6.52 4.83 5.93
N ARG A 116 5.77 5.22 4.90
CA ARG A 116 5.51 6.60 4.52
C ARG A 116 4.09 6.94 4.94
N PHE A 117 3.86 8.12 5.51
CA PHE A 117 2.54 8.57 5.92
C PHE A 117 2.47 10.10 5.86
N LYS A 118 1.28 10.67 5.99
CA LYS A 118 1.09 12.11 6.21
C LYS A 118 0.72 12.34 7.66
N VAL A 119 1.16 13.44 8.25
CA VAL A 119 0.78 13.79 9.63
C VAL A 119 -0.34 14.82 9.57
N THR A 120 -1.43 14.53 10.26
CA THR A 120 -2.51 15.48 10.51
C THR A 120 -2.57 15.77 12.00
N THR A 121 -2.66 17.03 12.39
CA THR A 121 -2.86 17.42 13.79
C THR A 121 -4.34 17.27 14.13
N GLU A 122 -4.68 16.29 14.97
CA GLU A 122 -6.03 16.07 15.48
C GLU A 122 -6.11 16.48 16.97
N GLU A 123 -7.31 16.52 17.57
CA GLU A 123 -7.48 16.90 18.99
C GLU A 123 -6.67 16.02 19.96
N LYS A 124 -6.35 14.78 19.56
CA LYS A 124 -5.60 13.81 20.37
C LYS A 124 -4.08 13.82 20.08
N GLY A 125 -3.61 14.72 19.22
CA GLY A 125 -2.20 14.82 18.82
C GLY A 125 -1.96 14.47 17.34
N PRO A 126 -0.70 14.27 16.93
CA PRO A 126 -0.31 13.94 15.56
C PRO A 126 -0.78 12.54 15.19
N SER A 127 -1.57 12.48 14.13
CA SER A 127 -2.21 11.28 13.60
C SER A 127 -1.70 11.01 12.19
N ALA A 128 -1.25 9.79 11.93
CA ALA A 128 -0.77 9.34 10.64
C ALA A 128 -1.94 8.96 9.72
N LYS A 129 -2.03 9.62 8.56
CA LYS A 129 -3.00 9.32 7.49
C LYS A 129 -2.29 8.85 6.22
N GLU A 130 -3.02 8.11 5.38
CA GLU A 130 -2.51 7.59 4.09
C GLU A 130 -1.20 6.80 4.26
N VAL A 131 -1.17 5.82 5.17
CA VAL A 131 0.06 5.07 5.45
C VAL A 131 0.37 4.09 4.31
N GLN A 132 1.61 4.10 3.85
CA GLN A 132 2.16 3.19 2.85
C GLN A 132 3.38 2.49 3.44
N LEU A 133 3.30 1.17 3.57
CA LEU A 133 4.45 0.37 4.02
C LEU A 133 5.47 0.22 2.89
N LEU A 134 6.75 0.34 3.22
CA LEU A 134 7.87 0.30 2.28
C LEU A 134 8.71 -0.96 2.48
N GLY A 135 9.30 -1.47 1.39
CA GLY A 135 10.19 -2.62 1.43
C GLY A 135 9.47 -3.92 1.84
N ALA A 136 10.09 -4.69 2.74
CA ALA A 136 9.58 -5.99 3.19
C ALA A 136 8.18 -5.90 3.84
N ALA A 137 7.92 -4.80 4.56
CA ALA A 137 6.62 -4.55 5.19
C ALA A 137 5.50 -4.38 4.15
N GLY A 138 5.77 -3.70 3.04
CA GLY A 138 4.83 -3.57 1.91
C GLY A 138 4.58 -4.89 1.20
N ASN A 139 5.63 -5.68 0.97
CA ASN A 139 5.51 -7.00 0.34
C ASN A 139 4.70 -7.99 1.20
N GLN A 140 4.90 -7.99 2.52
CA GLN A 140 4.11 -8.85 3.43
C GLN A 140 2.62 -8.53 3.39
N VAL A 141 2.25 -7.25 3.37
CA VAL A 141 0.83 -6.85 3.25
C VAL A 141 0.25 -7.23 1.89
N GLN A 142 1.01 -7.06 0.81
CA GLN A 142 0.56 -7.46 -0.52
C GLN A 142 0.37 -8.99 -0.63
N GLN A 143 1.27 -9.75 -0.02
CA GLN A 143 1.19 -11.21 0.02
C GLN A 143 0.07 -11.71 0.94
N MET A 144 -0.17 -11.07 2.09
CA MET A 144 -1.33 -11.35 2.96
C MET A 144 -2.65 -10.98 2.29
N LYS A 145 -2.71 -9.87 1.55
CA LYS A 145 -3.89 -9.51 0.74
C LYS A 145 -4.17 -10.55 -0.36
N GLN A 146 -3.12 -11.16 -0.90
CA GLN A 146 -3.23 -12.24 -1.88
C GLN A 146 -3.66 -13.57 -1.23
N MET A 147 -3.27 -13.84 0.02
CA MET A 147 -3.73 -15.02 0.78
C MET A 147 -5.13 -14.86 1.37
N MET A 148 -5.57 -13.65 1.75
CA MET A 148 -6.94 -13.36 2.22
C MET A 148 -7.91 -12.99 1.08
N GLY A 149 -7.57 -13.32 -0.17
CA GLY A 149 -8.37 -13.06 -1.37
C GLY A 149 -9.62 -13.93 -1.57
N PHE A 150 -10.15 -14.56 -0.52
CA PHE A 150 -11.44 -15.26 -0.52
C PHE A 150 -12.32 -14.77 0.65
N GLY A 151 -12.74 -13.52 0.60
CA GLY A 151 -13.86 -13.04 1.43
C GLY A 151 -13.75 -11.60 1.91
N GLY A 152 -14.48 -10.69 1.25
CA GLY A 152 -14.83 -9.39 1.83
C GLY A 152 -14.53 -8.20 0.93
N GLY A 153 -15.43 -7.91 -0.02
CA GLY A 153 -15.42 -6.69 -0.82
C GLY A 153 -16.81 -6.04 -0.83
N TYR A 154 -16.95 -4.90 -0.15
CA TYR A 154 -17.96 -3.90 -0.47
C TYR A 154 -17.48 -3.11 -1.70
N GLY A 155 -18.40 -2.88 -2.65
CA GLY A 155 -18.14 -2.47 -4.04
C GLY A 155 -17.55 -1.07 -4.26
N GLY A 156 -17.24 -0.66 -5.48
CA GLY A 156 -17.46 -1.29 -6.78
C GLY A 156 -16.81 -0.50 -7.93
N GLY A 157 -16.93 -1.06 -9.13
CA GLY A 157 -16.73 -0.36 -10.42
C GLY A 157 -15.29 -0.33 -10.94
N PHE A 158 -14.92 -1.27 -11.79
CA PHE A 158 -14.68 -1.05 -13.24
C PHE A 158 -14.32 -2.40 -13.88
N GLY A 159 -14.96 -2.67 -15.02
CA GLY A 159 -14.94 -3.95 -15.70
C GLY A 159 -13.56 -4.39 -16.20
N GLY A 160 -13.35 -5.70 -16.19
CA GLY A 160 -12.18 -6.31 -16.80
C GLY A 160 -12.01 -7.75 -16.34
N LYS A 161 -12.62 -8.68 -17.09
CA LYS A 161 -12.29 -10.12 -17.23
C LYS A 161 -11.21 -10.60 -16.24
N GLY A 162 -11.60 -11.27 -15.14
CA GLY A 162 -11.94 -12.69 -15.19
C GLY A 162 -10.68 -13.52 -15.41
N GLY A 163 -10.06 -14.01 -14.33
CA GLY A 163 -8.85 -14.82 -14.42
C GLY A 163 -8.25 -15.24 -13.07
N GLY A 164 -9.08 -15.76 -12.16
CA GLY A 164 -8.60 -16.47 -10.98
C GLY A 164 -8.04 -17.83 -11.36
N MET A 165 -6.75 -18.00 -11.13
CA MET A 165 -6.01 -19.28 -11.07
C MET A 165 -6.52 -20.08 -9.85
N PRO A 166 -6.42 -21.43 -9.77
CA PRO A 166 -5.12 -22.06 -9.52
C PRO A 166 -4.91 -23.48 -10.10
N TRP A 167 -3.65 -23.81 -10.34
CA TRP A 167 -3.16 -25.18 -10.52
C TRP A 167 -3.38 -26.02 -9.24
N GLY A 168 -3.83 -27.26 -9.42
CA GLY A 168 -4.04 -28.25 -8.36
C GLY A 168 -2.75 -28.87 -7.79
N PRO A 169 -2.90 -29.95 -7.00
CA PRO A 169 -2.38 -31.21 -7.52
C PRO A 169 -3.25 -32.42 -7.12
N TYR A 170 -4.39 -32.64 -7.76
CA TYR A 170 -4.95 -34.00 -7.89
C TYR A 170 -5.88 -34.06 -9.11
N SER A 171 -5.37 -34.72 -10.15
CA SER A 171 -6.02 -35.48 -11.22
C SER A 171 -7.50 -35.24 -11.58
N GLY A 172 -7.69 -34.97 -12.87
CA GLY A 172 -8.83 -35.42 -13.69
C GLY A 172 -10.08 -34.55 -13.57
N GLY A 173 -10.52 -33.79 -14.58
CA GLY A 173 -10.57 -34.11 -16.00
C GLY A 173 -12.05 -34.14 -16.42
N LYS A 174 -12.40 -33.24 -17.36
CA LYS A 174 -13.70 -33.05 -18.07
C LYS A 174 -14.75 -32.27 -17.23
N GLY A 175 -15.09 -31.01 -17.56
CA GLY A 175 -15.60 -30.53 -18.85
C GLY A 175 -17.09 -30.90 -18.92
N GLY A 176 -18.07 -30.04 -19.13
CA GLY A 176 -18.18 -28.62 -19.44
C GLY A 176 -19.68 -28.37 -19.72
N GLY A 177 -20.10 -27.10 -19.75
CA GLY A 177 -21.36 -26.70 -20.36
C GLY A 177 -22.57 -26.53 -19.43
N LYS A 178 -22.73 -25.31 -18.90
CA LYS A 178 -24.05 -24.75 -18.62
C LYS A 178 -24.76 -24.53 -19.96
N GLY A 179 -25.57 -25.50 -20.39
CA GLY A 179 -26.56 -25.30 -21.43
C GLY A 179 -27.87 -24.85 -20.79
N LYS A 180 -28.21 -23.57 -20.93
CA LYS A 180 -29.60 -23.14 -20.83
C LYS A 180 -30.32 -23.73 -22.04
N SER A 181 -31.23 -24.66 -21.83
CA SER A 181 -32.21 -25.06 -22.84
C SER A 181 -33.54 -25.22 -22.13
N ASP A 182 -34.51 -24.41 -22.53
CA ASP A 182 -35.93 -24.47 -22.15
C ASP A 182 -36.61 -25.75 -22.66
N ASP A 183 -35.92 -26.89 -22.58
CA ASP A 183 -36.42 -28.21 -22.92
C ASP A 183 -36.84 -28.89 -21.63
N ASN A 184 -38.16 -29.00 -21.41
CA ASN A 184 -38.74 -29.64 -20.23
C ASN A 184 -38.64 -31.19 -20.29
N THR A 185 -37.63 -31.70 -20.99
CA THR A 185 -37.38 -33.12 -21.25
C THR A 185 -36.45 -33.70 -20.19
N CYS A 186 -36.75 -34.91 -19.72
CA CYS A 186 -35.97 -35.58 -18.70
C CYS A 186 -34.59 -35.92 -19.25
N TRP A 187 -33.57 -35.39 -18.59
CA TRP A 187 -32.19 -35.56 -19.04
C TRP A 187 -31.74 -37.03 -18.99
N ASP A 188 -32.20 -37.79 -17.98
CA ASP A 188 -31.93 -39.22 -17.85
C ASP A 188 -32.51 -39.99 -19.06
N PHE A 189 -33.77 -39.72 -19.42
CA PHE A 189 -34.40 -40.36 -20.58
C PHE A 189 -33.70 -40.03 -21.90
N LYS A 190 -33.35 -38.75 -22.11
CA LYS A 190 -32.64 -38.30 -23.32
C LYS A 190 -31.26 -38.97 -23.47
N LYS A 191 -30.62 -39.37 -22.37
CA LYS A 191 -29.28 -39.96 -22.36
C LYS A 191 -29.29 -41.49 -22.46
N THR A 192 -30.22 -42.16 -21.80
CA THR A 192 -30.19 -43.63 -21.64
C THR A 192 -31.40 -44.34 -22.24
N GLY A 193 -32.44 -43.60 -22.67
CA GLY A 193 -33.70 -44.15 -23.15
C GLY A 193 -34.60 -44.72 -22.05
N ALA A 194 -34.19 -44.63 -20.78
CA ALA A 194 -34.95 -45.12 -19.65
C ALA A 194 -34.81 -44.17 -18.45
N CYS A 195 -35.94 -43.73 -17.89
CA CYS A 195 -35.94 -42.88 -16.71
C CYS A 195 -36.23 -43.71 -15.45
N PRO A 196 -35.36 -43.68 -14.43
CA PRO A 196 -35.57 -44.42 -13.18
C PRO A 196 -36.76 -43.90 -12.36
N ARG A 197 -37.25 -42.69 -12.66
CA ARG A 197 -38.43 -42.09 -12.02
C ARG A 197 -39.76 -42.49 -12.68
N GLY A 198 -39.71 -43.21 -13.81
CA GLY A 198 -40.91 -43.75 -14.47
C GLY A 198 -42.02 -42.71 -14.68
N THR A 199 -43.27 -43.08 -14.42
CA THR A 199 -44.46 -42.21 -14.58
C THR A 199 -44.54 -41.05 -13.58
N GLU A 200 -43.69 -41.02 -12.55
CA GLU A 200 -43.64 -39.95 -11.55
C GLU A 200 -42.64 -38.84 -11.95
N CYS A 201 -42.03 -38.92 -13.13
CA CYS A 201 -41.10 -37.89 -13.59
C CYS A 201 -41.85 -36.61 -13.99
N LYS A 202 -41.42 -35.47 -13.42
CA LYS A 202 -41.96 -34.14 -13.69
C LYS A 202 -41.58 -33.58 -15.08
N PHE A 203 -40.68 -34.27 -15.79
CA PHE A 203 -40.14 -33.87 -17.09
C PHE A 203 -40.61 -34.84 -18.17
N GLN A 204 -40.74 -34.37 -19.41
CA GLN A 204 -41.18 -35.19 -20.56
C GLN A 204 -40.15 -36.28 -20.87
N HIS A 205 -40.61 -37.52 -21.01
CA HIS A 205 -39.82 -38.62 -21.56
C HIS A 205 -39.98 -38.61 -23.07
#